data_AF-S4NV82-F1
#
_entry.id   AF-S4NV82-F1
#
_cell.length_a   1.000
_cell.length_b   1.000
_cell.length_c   1.000
_cell.angle_alpha   90.00
_cell.angle_beta   90.00
_cell.angle_gamma   90.00
#
_symmetry.space_group_name_H-M   'P 1'
#
loop_
_entity.id
_entity.type
_entity.pdbx_description
1 polymer ?
#
loop_
_entity_poly.entity_id
_entity_poly.type
_entity_poly.pdbx_seq_one_letter_code
_entity_poly.pdbx_strand_id
1 'polypeptide(L)'
;MEEDKEEGEMSDDTEMVVDEERVTNDNDTKCTVLYTADKNGPLVKKLTKVDATKLEERAKRFGLDLSGNRVVTQKQIDELYNNFGIESGNERHFRFDTLHLNGVHGLTTKEIFQYLEDYKPVSLEWIDDNSCNIVCQDDISVALALLVHSREIMNKDIKNMLSEKSTYHWREGMPHPNKDLILMRFATNSDKKMTIKLSEQ
;
A
#
# COMPACT_ATOMS: atom_id res chain seq x y z
N MET A 1 59.52 -22.06 -23.80
CA MET A 1 59.62 -20.60 -23.62
C MET A 1 59.01 -19.99 -24.84
N GLU A 2 57.95 -19.22 -24.59
CA GLU A 2 57.40 -18.10 -25.38
C GLU A 2 55.88 -18.14 -25.17
N GLU A 3 55.50 -17.37 -24.15
CA GLU A 3 54.14 -16.90 -23.90
C GLU A 3 53.84 -15.86 -24.95
N ASP A 4 52.66 -15.93 -25.58
CA ASP A 4 52.04 -14.72 -26.12
C ASP A 4 50.55 -14.74 -25.78
N LYS A 5 50.15 -13.64 -25.13
CA LYS A 5 48.82 -13.30 -24.65
C LYS A 5 47.99 -12.81 -25.84
N GLU A 6 46.78 -13.34 -26.00
CA GLU A 6 45.76 -12.66 -26.80
C GLU A 6 44.72 -12.04 -25.86
N GLU A 7 44.81 -10.72 -25.74
CA GLU A 7 43.83 -9.85 -25.10
C GLU A 7 42.64 -9.69 -26.06
N GLY A 8 41.46 -10.16 -25.64
CA GLY A 8 40.22 -9.97 -26.39
C GLY A 8 39.68 -8.55 -26.18
N GLU A 9 39.90 -7.69 -27.17
CA GLU A 9 39.29 -6.37 -27.27
C GLU A 9 37.76 -6.50 -27.46
N MET A 10 36.97 -5.88 -26.56
CA MET A 10 35.54 -5.65 -26.81
C MET A 10 35.39 -4.37 -27.64
N SER A 11 34.91 -4.50 -28.88
CA SER A 11 34.49 -3.37 -29.71
C SER A 11 33.13 -2.84 -29.22
N ASP A 12 33.13 -1.60 -28.70
CA ASP A 12 31.97 -0.79 -28.40
C ASP A 12 31.72 0.14 -29.58
N ASP A 13 30.71 -0.15 -30.41
CA ASP A 13 30.22 0.74 -31.47
C ASP A 13 28.71 0.54 -31.63
N THR A 14 27.92 1.29 -30.85
CA THR A 14 26.55 1.64 -31.25
C THR A 14 26.32 3.11 -30.92
N GLU A 15 26.34 3.93 -31.97
CA GLU A 15 26.13 5.37 -31.92
C GLU A 15 24.83 5.73 -31.18
N MET A 16 24.97 6.53 -30.13
CA MET A 16 23.86 7.22 -29.48
C MET A 16 23.46 8.43 -30.31
N VAL A 17 22.28 8.36 -30.94
CA VAL A 17 21.64 9.54 -31.55
C VAL A 17 21.06 10.41 -30.44
N VAL A 18 21.63 11.59 -30.30
CA VAL A 18 21.22 12.64 -29.36
C VAL A 18 20.19 13.52 -30.07
N ASP A 19 18.91 13.42 -29.71
CA ASP A 19 17.93 14.44 -30.08
C ASP A 19 17.71 15.37 -28.89
N GLU A 20 18.39 16.53 -28.94
CA GLU A 20 18.15 17.68 -28.08
C GLU A 20 16.94 18.49 -28.56
N GLU A 21 16.04 18.71 -27.60
CA GLU A 21 15.12 19.84 -27.43
C GLU A 21 13.95 20.11 -28.40
N ARG A 22 12.74 19.88 -27.86
CA ARG A 22 11.67 20.90 -27.93
C ARG A 22 11.13 21.18 -26.54
N VAL A 23 11.49 22.35 -26.02
CA VAL A 23 10.85 23.01 -24.89
C VAL A 23 9.50 23.57 -25.36
N THR A 24 8.41 23.19 -24.69
CA THR A 24 7.19 24.00 -24.58
C THR A 24 6.68 23.96 -23.14
N ASN A 25 6.34 25.13 -22.63
CA ASN A 25 6.23 25.52 -21.23
C ASN A 25 5.03 24.94 -20.45
N ASP A 26 5.30 24.69 -19.16
CA ASP A 26 4.50 24.90 -17.94
C ASP A 26 2.99 24.59 -17.93
N ASN A 27 2.63 23.49 -17.25
CA ASN A 27 2.16 23.53 -15.86
C ASN A 27 1.67 22.12 -15.45
N ASP A 28 2.57 21.29 -14.95
CA ASP A 28 2.15 20.09 -14.22
C ASP A 28 3.14 19.81 -13.08
N THR A 29 2.99 20.57 -12.00
CA THR A 29 3.83 20.47 -10.81
C THR A 29 3.46 19.21 -10.03
N LYS A 30 3.87 18.06 -10.55
CA LYS A 30 3.78 16.75 -9.90
C LYS A 30 4.94 16.63 -8.92
N CYS A 31 4.69 16.82 -7.64
CA CYS A 31 5.71 16.68 -6.59
C CYS A 31 5.12 15.89 -5.41
N THR A 32 5.40 14.59 -5.36
CA THR A 32 5.10 13.73 -4.21
C THR A 32 6.24 13.87 -3.20
N VAL A 33 5.89 14.21 -1.95
CA VAL A 33 6.82 14.30 -0.81
C VAL A 33 6.57 13.11 0.12
N LEU A 34 7.64 12.44 0.52
CA LEU A 34 7.63 11.38 1.54
C LEU A 34 8.26 11.94 2.82
N TYR A 35 7.54 11.83 3.93
CA TYR A 35 8.02 12.24 5.25
C TYR A 35 8.71 11.06 5.94
N THR A 36 10.01 11.18 6.18
CA THR A 36 10.72 10.29 7.11
C THR A 36 11.21 11.11 8.29
N ALA A 37 10.85 10.70 9.50
CA ALA A 37 11.32 11.33 10.72
C ALA A 37 12.67 10.72 11.14
N ASP A 38 13.68 11.57 11.32
CA ASP A 38 14.85 11.24 12.13
C ASP A 38 14.98 12.24 13.27
N LYS A 39 15.81 11.93 14.26
CA LYS A 39 15.93 12.55 15.58
C LYS A 39 16.24 14.06 15.64
N ASN A 40 16.41 14.75 14.51
CA ASN A 40 16.63 16.20 14.43
C ASN A 40 15.60 16.96 13.55
N GLY A 41 14.45 16.35 13.24
CA GLY A 41 13.37 17.00 12.47
C GLY A 41 13.24 16.47 11.03
N PRO A 42 12.15 16.83 10.31
CA PRO A 42 11.84 16.27 9.00
C PRO A 42 12.85 16.73 7.94
N LEU A 43 13.67 15.80 7.45
CA LEU A 43 14.49 16.00 6.25
C LEU A 43 13.63 15.72 5.02
N VAL A 44 13.43 16.75 4.19
CA VAL A 44 12.77 16.64 2.88
C VAL A 44 13.74 15.93 1.93
N LYS A 45 13.52 14.65 1.66
CA LYS A 45 14.21 13.96 0.57
C LYS A 45 13.30 13.92 -0.66
N LYS A 46 13.60 14.77 -1.63
CA LYS A 46 12.95 14.78 -2.95
C LYS A 46 13.27 13.46 -3.65
N LEU A 47 12.27 12.58 -3.79
CA LEU A 47 12.46 11.34 -4.55
C LEU A 47 12.54 11.70 -6.04
N THR A 48 13.64 11.31 -6.66
CA THR A 48 13.86 11.51 -8.09
C THR A 48 13.13 10.43 -8.88
N LYS A 49 13.03 10.58 -10.22
CA LYS A 49 12.37 9.65 -11.17
C LYS A 49 12.74 8.16 -11.03
N VAL A 50 13.74 7.84 -10.21
CA VAL A 50 14.34 6.53 -9.96
C VAL A 50 13.48 5.64 -9.05
N ASP A 51 12.56 6.18 -8.24
CA ASP A 51 11.75 5.35 -7.34
C ASP A 51 10.44 4.85 -7.98
N ALA A 52 9.95 5.53 -9.03
CA ALA A 52 8.88 5.03 -9.89
C ALA A 52 9.35 3.82 -10.73
N THR A 53 10.61 3.82 -11.18
CA THR A 53 11.21 2.66 -11.84
C THR A 53 11.48 1.52 -10.87
N LYS A 54 11.87 1.79 -9.61
CA LYS A 54 11.93 0.74 -8.58
C LYS A 54 10.57 0.14 -8.27
N LEU A 55 9.50 0.93 -8.31
CA LEU A 55 8.13 0.44 -8.16
C LEU A 55 7.73 -0.50 -9.30
N GLU A 56 8.07 -0.12 -10.53
CA GLU A 56 7.82 -0.92 -11.73
C GLU A 56 8.70 -2.18 -11.81
N GLU A 57 9.97 -2.08 -11.42
CA GLU A 57 10.88 -3.22 -11.30
C GLU A 57 10.45 -4.16 -10.17
N ARG A 58 9.91 -3.63 -9.06
CA ARG A 58 9.38 -4.43 -7.96
C ARG A 58 8.14 -5.20 -8.44
N ALA A 59 7.22 -4.56 -9.15
CA ALA A 59 6.08 -5.23 -9.78
C ALA A 59 6.52 -6.36 -10.74
N LYS A 60 7.56 -6.12 -11.56
CA LYS A 60 8.14 -7.12 -12.48
C LYS A 60 8.89 -8.25 -11.77
N ARG A 61 9.65 -7.96 -10.69
CA ARG A 61 10.44 -8.94 -9.93
C ARG A 61 9.59 -9.87 -9.05
N PHE A 62 8.40 -9.43 -8.64
CA PHE A 62 7.53 -10.19 -7.75
C PHE A 62 6.62 -11.19 -8.47
N GLY A 63 6.76 -11.40 -9.78
CA GLY A 63 5.95 -12.40 -10.50
C GLY A 63 4.46 -12.13 -10.35
N LEU A 64 4.06 -10.86 -10.20
CA LEU A 64 2.69 -10.43 -10.38
C LEU A 64 2.39 -10.58 -11.88
N ASP A 65 2.08 -11.80 -12.28
CA ASP A 65 1.43 -12.04 -13.54
C ASP A 65 0.04 -11.42 -13.37
N LEU A 66 -0.11 -10.21 -13.91
CA LEU A 66 -1.37 -9.51 -14.06
C LEU A 66 -2.25 -10.29 -15.05
N SER A 67 -2.55 -11.54 -14.76
CA SER A 67 -3.32 -12.45 -15.60
C SER A 67 -4.82 -12.09 -15.53
N GLY A 68 -5.09 -10.81 -15.78
CA GLY A 68 -6.32 -10.04 -15.58
C GLY A 68 -6.13 -8.50 -15.51
N ASN A 69 -4.92 -7.97 -15.71
CA ASN A 69 -4.53 -6.55 -15.89
C ASN A 69 -5.46 -5.48 -15.30
N ARG A 70 -5.37 -5.24 -13.99
CA ARG A 70 -5.60 -3.90 -13.43
C ARG A 70 -4.25 -3.30 -13.10
N VAL A 71 -3.67 -2.57 -14.05
CA VAL A 71 -2.53 -1.69 -13.77
C VAL A 71 -3.04 -0.62 -12.81
N VAL A 72 -2.58 -0.68 -11.56
CA VAL A 72 -2.87 0.37 -10.58
C VAL A 72 -1.90 1.52 -10.83
N THR A 73 -2.45 2.64 -11.27
CA THR A 73 -1.71 3.88 -11.51
C THR A 73 -1.52 4.66 -10.22
N GLN A 74 -0.49 5.51 -10.18
CA GLN A 74 -0.27 6.42 -9.06
C GLN A 74 -1.51 7.28 -8.77
N LYS A 75 -2.22 7.71 -9.82
CA LYS A 75 -3.47 8.49 -9.68
C LYS A 75 -4.54 7.73 -8.90
N GLN A 76 -4.66 6.41 -9.10
CA GLN A 76 -5.62 5.59 -8.35
C GLN A 76 -5.24 5.45 -6.87
N ILE A 77 -3.94 5.45 -6.56
CA ILE A 77 -3.46 5.45 -5.17
C ILE A 77 -3.71 6.82 -4.52
N ASP A 78 -3.48 7.92 -5.24
CA ASP A 78 -3.76 9.26 -4.75
C ASP A 78 -5.27 9.46 -4.51
N GLU A 79 -6.12 9.01 -5.45
CA GLU A 79 -7.58 8.98 -5.30
C GLU A 79 -8.02 8.09 -4.13
N LEU A 80 -7.36 6.95 -3.91
CA LEU A 80 -7.59 6.10 -2.74
C LEU A 80 -7.34 6.88 -1.46
N TYR A 81 -6.16 7.49 -1.30
CA TYR A 81 -5.82 8.26 -0.10
C TYR A 81 -6.82 9.39 0.17
N ASN A 82 -7.21 10.13 -0.88
CA ASN A 82 -8.23 11.17 -0.76
C ASN A 82 -9.59 10.62 -0.29
N ASN A 83 -10.03 9.47 -0.81
CA ASN A 83 -11.28 8.84 -0.39
C ASN A 83 -11.25 8.39 1.08
N PHE A 84 -10.08 8.01 1.58
CA PHE A 84 -9.88 7.69 3.00
C PHE A 84 -9.67 8.93 3.89
N GLY A 85 -9.77 10.14 3.33
CA GLY A 85 -9.57 11.39 4.05
C GLY A 85 -8.13 11.60 4.50
N ILE A 86 -7.17 10.98 3.82
CA ILE A 86 -5.75 11.12 4.10
C ILE A 86 -5.27 12.37 3.35
N GLU A 87 -4.85 13.37 4.12
CA GLU A 87 -4.48 14.68 3.63
C GLU A 87 -3.15 15.12 4.26
N SER A 88 -2.53 16.13 3.67
CA SER A 88 -1.29 16.66 4.23
C SER A 88 -1.51 17.23 5.64
N GLY A 89 -0.78 16.67 6.61
CA GLY A 89 -0.86 17.02 8.03
C GLY A 89 -1.56 15.99 8.91
N ASN A 90 -2.29 15.01 8.35
CA ASN A 90 -2.93 13.94 9.13
C ASN A 90 -2.35 12.54 8.90
N GLU A 91 -1.38 12.39 7.99
CA GLU A 91 -0.84 11.11 7.53
C GLU A 91 -0.23 10.31 8.69
N ARG A 92 0.37 11.01 9.66
CA ARG A 92 0.96 10.41 10.86
C ARG A 92 -0.04 9.60 11.71
N HIS A 93 -1.34 9.77 11.51
CA HIS A 93 -2.38 9.04 12.23
C HIS A 93 -2.70 7.68 11.59
N PHE A 94 -2.23 7.45 10.36
CA PHE A 94 -2.44 6.24 9.59
C PHE A 94 -1.20 5.37 9.56
N ARG A 95 -1.41 4.05 9.48
CA ARG A 95 -0.38 3.04 9.28
C ARG A 95 -0.50 2.53 7.85
N PHE A 96 0.28 3.11 6.92
CA PHE A 96 0.15 2.80 5.49
C PHE A 96 0.53 1.36 5.14
N ASP A 97 1.39 0.74 5.95
CA ASP A 97 1.78 -0.67 5.86
C ASP A 97 0.75 -1.63 6.50
N THR A 98 -0.34 -1.12 7.08
CA THR A 98 -1.25 -1.92 7.89
C THR A 98 -2.71 -1.78 7.46
N LEU A 99 -3.37 -2.91 7.20
CA LEU A 99 -4.83 -3.00 7.00
C LEU A 99 -5.54 -3.20 8.33
N HIS A 100 -6.70 -2.58 8.49
CA HIS A 100 -7.63 -2.91 9.55
C HIS A 100 -8.82 -3.68 8.96
N LEU A 101 -9.11 -4.85 9.53
CA LEU A 101 -10.21 -5.73 9.14
C LEU A 101 -11.27 -5.78 10.24
N ASN A 102 -12.54 -5.74 9.84
CA ASN A 102 -13.69 -5.94 10.73
C ASN A 102 -14.66 -6.98 10.11
N GLY A 103 -15.29 -7.81 10.93
CA GLY A 103 -16.12 -8.92 10.46
C GLY A 103 -15.37 -10.26 10.36
N VAL A 104 -14.24 -10.39 11.06
CA VAL A 104 -13.40 -11.60 11.01
C VAL A 104 -13.74 -12.63 12.09
N HIS A 105 -14.89 -12.49 12.76
CA HIS A 105 -15.24 -13.33 13.91
C HIS A 105 -15.22 -14.83 13.62
N GLY A 106 -14.40 -15.59 14.33
CA GLY A 106 -14.27 -17.04 14.14
C GLY A 106 -13.40 -17.46 12.96
N LEU A 107 -12.72 -16.53 12.27
CA LEU A 107 -11.62 -16.86 11.38
C LEU A 107 -10.33 -17.10 12.17
N THR A 108 -9.54 -18.05 11.71
CA THR A 108 -8.19 -18.27 12.22
C THR A 108 -7.19 -17.33 11.54
N THR A 109 -6.04 -17.09 12.18
CA THR A 109 -4.93 -16.34 11.57
C THR A 109 -4.53 -16.91 10.20
N LYS A 110 -4.57 -18.25 10.04
CA LYS A 110 -4.23 -18.92 8.78
C LYS A 110 -5.22 -18.56 7.67
N GLU A 111 -6.52 -18.58 7.95
CA GLU A 111 -7.55 -18.20 6.97
C GLU A 111 -7.42 -16.74 6.57
N ILE A 112 -7.13 -15.84 7.52
CA ILE A 112 -6.93 -14.42 7.23
C ILE A 112 -5.67 -14.20 6.38
N PHE A 113 -4.58 -14.91 6.67
CA PHE A 113 -3.36 -14.83 5.86
C PHE A 113 -3.56 -15.38 4.46
N GLN A 114 -4.31 -16.47 4.32
CA GLN A 114 -4.67 -17.02 3.01
C GLN A 114 -5.58 -16.06 2.23
N TYR A 115 -6.51 -15.38 2.91
CA TYR A 115 -7.39 -14.38 2.31
C TYR A 115 -6.62 -13.20 1.72
N LEU A 116 -5.47 -12.83 2.30
CA LEU A 116 -4.62 -11.72 1.85
C LEU A 116 -3.28 -12.17 1.25
N GLU A 117 -3.13 -13.44 0.85
CA GLU A 117 -1.84 -14.05 0.50
C GLU A 117 -1.06 -13.25 -0.57
N ASP A 118 -1.76 -12.77 -1.60
CA ASP A 118 -1.20 -11.98 -2.70
C ASP A 118 -0.64 -10.60 -2.26
N TYR A 119 -1.02 -10.14 -1.07
CA TYR A 119 -0.65 -8.84 -0.50
C TYR A 119 0.40 -8.96 0.62
N LYS A 120 1.07 -10.11 0.71
CA LYS A 120 2.24 -10.35 1.57
C LYS A 120 2.02 -9.94 3.04
N PRO A 121 1.03 -10.53 3.72
CA PRO A 121 0.82 -10.31 5.14
C PRO A 121 2.05 -10.83 5.92
N VAL A 122 2.53 -10.02 6.85
CA VAL A 122 3.70 -10.30 7.68
C VAL A 122 3.28 -10.66 9.10
N SER A 123 2.35 -9.90 9.67
CA SER A 123 1.87 -10.14 11.03
C SER A 123 0.39 -9.78 11.19
N LEU A 124 -0.23 -10.37 12.20
CA LEU A 124 -1.61 -10.12 12.59
C LEU A 124 -1.65 -9.63 14.05
N GLU A 125 -2.33 -8.52 14.27
CA GLU A 125 -2.57 -7.95 15.59
C GLU A 125 -4.08 -8.02 15.90
N TRP A 126 -4.49 -8.92 16.80
CA TRP A 126 -5.89 -8.99 17.23
C TRP A 126 -6.26 -7.76 18.07
N ILE A 127 -7.36 -7.09 17.71
CA ILE A 127 -7.93 -5.99 18.49
C ILE A 127 -9.02 -6.56 19.41
N ASP A 128 -9.95 -7.32 18.83
CA ASP A 128 -10.99 -8.06 19.52
C ASP A 128 -11.34 -9.34 18.73
N ASP A 129 -12.41 -10.03 19.14
CA ASP A 129 -12.84 -11.28 18.52
C ASP A 129 -13.47 -11.08 17.13
N ASN A 130 -13.67 -9.84 16.67
CA ASN A 130 -14.30 -9.51 15.39
C ASN A 130 -13.44 -8.59 14.49
N SER A 131 -12.27 -8.13 14.98
CA SER A 131 -11.40 -7.20 14.28
C SER A 131 -9.93 -7.42 14.57
N CYS A 132 -9.11 -7.19 13.54
CA CYS A 132 -7.66 -7.32 13.63
C CYS A 132 -6.99 -6.33 12.67
N ASN A 133 -5.73 -6.01 12.96
CA ASN A 133 -4.84 -5.37 12.01
C ASN A 133 -3.97 -6.42 11.32
N ILE A 134 -3.65 -6.19 10.04
CA ILE A 134 -2.73 -6.99 9.25
C ILE A 134 -1.61 -6.07 8.78
N VAL A 135 -0.39 -6.31 9.27
CA VAL A 135 0.80 -5.61 8.81
C VAL A 135 1.31 -6.34 7.57
N CYS A 136 1.49 -5.60 6.49
CA CYS A 136 2.02 -6.10 5.23
C CYS A 136 3.48 -5.70 5.06
N GLN A 137 4.16 -6.30 4.08
CA GLN A 137 5.58 -6.03 3.84
C GLN A 137 5.87 -4.57 3.44
N ASP A 138 4.95 -3.93 2.74
CA ASP A 138 5.09 -2.54 2.27
C ASP A 138 3.71 -1.85 2.11
N ASP A 139 3.74 -0.52 2.13
CA ASP A 139 2.55 0.35 1.99
C ASP A 139 1.78 0.09 0.68
N ILE A 140 2.51 -0.27 -0.37
CA ILE A 140 1.93 -0.57 -1.69
C ILE A 140 1.06 -1.81 -1.62
N SER A 141 1.47 -2.84 -0.88
CA SER A 141 0.68 -4.07 -0.73
C SER A 141 -0.69 -3.78 -0.10
N VAL A 142 -0.76 -2.86 0.88
CA VAL A 142 -2.02 -2.41 1.49
C VAL A 142 -2.87 -1.61 0.52
N ALA A 143 -2.27 -0.67 -0.20
CA ALA A 143 -3.00 0.11 -1.21
C ALA A 143 -3.58 -0.80 -2.30
N LEU A 144 -2.83 -1.81 -2.74
CA LEU A 144 -3.29 -2.81 -3.71
C LEU A 144 -4.41 -3.68 -3.14
N ALA A 145 -4.33 -4.11 -1.87
CA ALA A 145 -5.41 -4.85 -1.23
C ALA A 145 -6.71 -4.04 -1.20
N LEU A 146 -6.65 -2.74 -0.89
CA LEU A 146 -7.83 -1.88 -0.90
C LEU A 146 -8.35 -1.61 -2.33
N LEU A 147 -7.48 -1.51 -3.33
CA LEU A 147 -7.90 -1.23 -4.71
C LEU A 147 -8.40 -2.46 -5.48
N VAL A 148 -7.81 -3.63 -5.21
CA VAL A 148 -8.00 -4.86 -5.99
C VAL A 148 -8.78 -5.92 -5.20
N HIS A 149 -8.58 -5.98 -3.88
CA HIS A 149 -9.25 -6.94 -2.99
C HIS A 149 -10.43 -6.35 -2.22
N SER A 150 -10.91 -5.17 -2.60
CA SER A 150 -12.11 -4.58 -2.01
C SER A 150 -12.88 -3.70 -2.98
N ARG A 151 -14.14 -3.45 -2.66
CA ARG A 151 -15.07 -2.60 -3.42
C ARG A 151 -15.73 -1.57 -2.51
N GLU A 152 -16.26 -0.53 -3.14
CA GLU A 152 -17.09 0.45 -2.45
C GLU A 152 -18.37 -0.20 -1.91
N ILE A 153 -18.77 0.21 -0.71
CA ILE A 153 -19.97 -0.32 -0.05
C ILE A 153 -21.20 0.22 -0.76
N MET A 154 -21.94 -0.66 -1.45
CA MET A 154 -23.16 -0.28 -2.17
C MET A 154 -24.42 -0.32 -1.31
N ASN A 155 -24.42 -1.11 -0.24
CA ASN A 155 -25.57 -1.24 0.65
C ASN A 155 -25.74 0.04 1.50
N LYS A 156 -26.86 0.74 1.31
CA LYS A 156 -27.15 2.00 1.99
C LYS A 156 -27.30 1.85 3.50
N ASP A 157 -27.85 0.73 3.97
CA ASP A 157 -28.05 0.50 5.40
C ASP A 157 -26.70 0.33 6.10
N ILE A 158 -25.81 -0.48 5.51
CA ILE A 158 -24.44 -0.66 6.01
C ILE A 158 -23.69 0.69 5.99
N LYS A 159 -23.82 1.45 4.91
CA LYS A 159 -23.16 2.75 4.78
C LYS A 159 -23.63 3.74 5.85
N ASN A 160 -24.93 3.81 6.10
CA ASN A 160 -25.51 4.67 7.15
C ASN A 160 -25.00 4.24 8.53
N MET A 161 -25.07 2.94 8.85
CA MET A 161 -24.59 2.42 10.13
C MET A 161 -23.09 2.69 10.36
N LEU A 162 -22.26 2.60 9.31
CA LEU A 162 -20.83 2.89 9.41
C LEU A 162 -20.57 4.38 9.59
N SER A 163 -21.31 5.25 8.90
CA SER A 163 -21.20 6.70 9.05
C SER A 163 -21.62 7.20 10.44
N GLU A 164 -22.55 6.51 11.09
CA GLU A 164 -22.95 6.80 12.47
C GLU A 164 -21.88 6.38 13.48
N LYS A 165 -21.19 5.25 13.22
CA LYS A 165 -20.21 4.67 14.15
C LYS A 165 -18.81 5.25 14.02
N SER A 166 -18.41 5.63 12.81
CA SER A 166 -17.04 6.09 12.54
C SER A 166 -17.00 7.09 11.40
N THR A 167 -16.05 8.00 11.48
CA THR A 167 -15.74 8.95 10.40
C THR A 167 -14.85 8.35 9.32
N TYR A 168 -14.37 7.12 9.50
CA TYR A 168 -13.46 6.48 8.55
C TYR A 168 -14.21 5.96 7.33
N HIS A 169 -13.57 6.09 6.17
CA HIS A 169 -14.05 5.41 4.97
C HIS A 169 -13.78 3.91 5.09
N TRP A 170 -14.79 3.10 4.76
CA TRP A 170 -14.72 1.65 4.80
C TRP A 170 -15.03 1.08 3.42
N ARG A 171 -14.33 0.01 3.08
CA ARG A 171 -14.56 -0.75 1.86
C ARG A 171 -14.96 -2.18 2.21
N GLU A 172 -15.76 -2.78 1.34
CA GLU A 172 -16.16 -4.18 1.45
C GLU A 172 -15.08 -5.04 0.79
N GLY A 173 -14.43 -5.92 1.56
CA GLY A 173 -13.48 -6.89 1.05
C GLY A 173 -14.13 -7.91 0.12
N MET A 174 -13.31 -8.61 -0.67
CA MET A 174 -13.81 -9.70 -1.52
C MET A 174 -14.49 -10.81 -0.68
N PRO A 175 -15.47 -11.55 -1.22
CA PRO A 175 -16.16 -12.58 -0.46
C PRO A 175 -15.21 -13.65 0.08
N HIS A 176 -15.40 -14.05 1.34
CA HIS A 176 -14.67 -15.15 1.96
C HIS A 176 -15.62 -16.34 2.18
N PRO A 177 -15.21 -17.61 1.97
CA PRO A 177 -16.10 -18.77 2.06
C PRO A 177 -16.90 -18.88 3.38
N ASN A 178 -16.27 -18.44 4.49
CA ASN A 178 -16.85 -18.52 5.83
C ASN A 178 -17.37 -17.16 6.36
N LYS A 179 -17.37 -16.10 5.53
CA LYS A 179 -17.83 -14.75 5.93
C LYS A 179 -18.59 -14.06 4.82
N ASP A 180 -19.79 -13.61 5.18
CA ASP A 180 -20.66 -12.85 4.27
C ASP A 180 -20.13 -11.44 4.03
N LEU A 181 -19.44 -10.85 5.03
CA LEU A 181 -18.95 -9.49 4.97
C LEU A 181 -17.66 -9.31 5.77
N ILE A 182 -16.62 -8.82 5.10
CA ILE A 182 -15.40 -8.32 5.71
C ILE A 182 -15.24 -6.86 5.30
N LEU A 183 -15.02 -5.98 6.26
CA LEU A 183 -14.77 -4.56 6.02
C LEU A 183 -13.27 -4.29 6.14
N MET A 184 -12.75 -3.46 5.24
CA MET A 184 -11.34 -3.13 5.12
C MET A 184 -11.13 -1.62 5.09
N ARG A 185 -10.07 -1.16 5.75
CA ARG A 185 -9.55 0.22 5.64
C ARG A 185 -8.07 0.28 6.01
N PHE A 186 -7.44 1.42 5.81
CA PHE A 186 -6.15 1.70 6.46
C PHE A 186 -6.30 1.64 7.97
N ALA A 187 -5.38 0.96 8.63
CA ALA A 187 -5.28 1.02 10.08
C ALA A 187 -4.79 2.40 10.52
N THR A 188 -5.17 2.77 11.74
CA THR A 188 -4.76 4.00 12.40
C THR A 188 -4.02 3.66 13.68
N ASN A 189 -3.30 4.63 14.24
CA ASN A 189 -2.62 4.47 15.53
C ASN A 189 -3.59 4.25 16.71
N SER A 190 -4.89 4.47 16.49
CA SER A 190 -5.95 4.21 17.46
C SER A 190 -6.44 2.77 17.44
N ASP A 191 -6.15 2.02 16.37
CA ASP A 191 -6.57 0.63 16.19
C ASP A 191 -5.68 -0.32 16.99
N LYS A 192 -5.92 -0.36 18.29
CA LYS A 192 -5.17 -1.20 19.23
C LYS A 192 -6.12 -1.85 20.22
N LYS A 193 -5.75 -3.04 20.68
CA LYS A 193 -6.47 -3.74 21.74
C LYS A 193 -6.63 -2.82 22.95
N MET A 194 -7.87 -2.61 23.39
CA MET A 194 -8.12 -1.83 24.60
C MET A 194 -7.68 -2.64 25.82
N THR A 195 -6.62 -2.19 26.49
CA THR A 195 -6.30 -2.69 27.83
C THR A 195 -7.26 -2.03 28.82
N ILE A 196 -8.24 -2.78 29.32
CA ILE A 196 -9.01 -2.36 30.49
C ILE A 196 -8.01 -2.27 31.64
N LYS A 197 -7.63 -1.05 32.03
CA LYS A 197 -6.94 -0.86 33.30
C LYS A 197 -7.96 -1.18 34.38
N LEU A 198 -7.82 -2.33 35.05
CA LEU A 198 -8.50 -2.53 36.31
C LEU A 198 -8.01 -1.41 37.23
N SER A 199 -8.87 -0.43 37.48
CA SER A 199 -8.70 0.49 38.59
C SER A 199 -8.78 -0.35 39.86
N GLU A 200 -7.64 -0.62 40.48
CA GLU A 200 -7.58 -1.14 41.84
C GLU A 200 -8.36 -0.17 42.74
N GLN A 201 -9.46 -0.65 43.31
CA GLN A 201 -10.19 0.01 44.39
C GLN A 201 -9.54 -0.31 45.73
#